data_AF-A0A2I0L8R8-F1
#
_entry.id   AF-A0A2I0L8R8-F1
#
_cell.length_a   1.000
_cell.length_b   1.000
_cell.length_c   1.000
_cell.angle_alpha   90.00
_cell.angle_beta   90.00
_cell.angle_gamma   90.00
#
_symmetry.space_group_name_H-M   'P 1'
#
loop_
_entity.id
_entity.type
_entity.pdbx_description
1 polymer ?
#
loop_
_entity_poly.entity_id
_entity_poly.type
_entity_poly.pdbx_seq_one_letter_code
_entity_poly.pdbx_strand_id
1 'polypeptide(L)'
;MPPEYFPLRWESTGDQWWYASPIDWAAANGLYNIVRELLHLDTNLLIKLTSLRRIRRLETVWDDEAQFEDVARCRSKVAQRLLLESETKTGPNSLIRAGYGGWLLYTAASARDIHFVKKLLDRDPLLVFGEGEYGVTDMLYAASRSKNSEVFRLLFDFALFPCSIGGGDADKGEQGGGDGSSGFKSEMMNRAVHAAARGGNVEILRELLGECSNVLMYRDLQGSTLLHSASGRGQVEFNSA
;
A
#
# COMPACT_ATOMS: atom_id res chain seq x y z
N MET A 1 21.77 -4.24 -9.96
CA MET A 1 22.20 -4.89 -8.70
C MET A 1 21.86 -3.89 -7.60
N PRO A 2 21.23 -4.32 -6.51
CA PRO A 2 21.02 -3.42 -5.38
C PRO A 2 22.39 -2.92 -4.92
N PRO A 3 22.53 -1.64 -4.54
CA PRO A 3 23.79 -1.10 -4.04
C PRO A 3 24.29 -1.95 -2.86
N GLU A 4 25.60 -2.26 -2.83
CA GLU A 4 26.20 -3.17 -1.83
C GLU A 4 26.05 -2.66 -0.39
N TYR A 5 25.84 -1.36 -0.23
CA TYR A 5 25.55 -0.72 1.03
C TYR A 5 24.36 0.18 0.82
N PHE A 6 23.21 -0.16 1.41
CA PHE A 6 22.20 0.84 1.73
C PHE A 6 22.79 1.67 2.89
N PRO A 7 23.31 2.89 2.65
CA PRO A 7 23.67 3.74 3.75
C PRO A 7 22.34 4.18 4.32
N LEU A 8 21.99 3.64 5.50
CA LEU A 8 21.14 4.43 6.38
C LEU A 8 21.94 5.70 6.64
N ARG A 9 21.69 6.75 5.84
CA ARG A 9 22.17 8.06 6.19
C ARG A 9 21.46 8.38 7.49
N TRP A 10 22.23 8.39 8.56
CA TRP A 10 21.86 8.98 9.84
C TRP A 10 21.83 10.50 9.64
N GLU A 11 21.07 10.97 8.65
CA GLU A 11 20.95 12.39 8.37
C GLU A 11 20.16 12.96 9.52
N SER A 12 20.87 13.71 10.37
CA SER A 12 20.31 14.41 11.52
C SER A 12 19.43 15.55 11.01
N THR A 13 18.28 15.22 10.44
CA THR A 13 17.16 16.15 10.46
C THR A 13 16.81 16.32 11.93
N GLY A 14 17.07 17.51 12.46
CA GLY A 14 17.07 17.82 13.89
C GLY A 14 16.03 17.06 14.71
N ASP A 15 16.50 16.51 15.83
CA ASP A 15 15.80 15.86 16.94
C ASP A 15 15.40 14.36 16.88
N GLN A 16 15.58 13.59 15.80
CA GLN A 16 15.21 12.14 15.84
C GLN A 16 16.27 11.17 15.27
N TRP A 17 17.34 10.98 16.03
CA TRP A 17 18.54 10.20 15.71
C TRP A 17 18.42 8.66 15.80
N TRP A 18 17.23 8.05 15.75
CA TRP A 18 17.08 6.59 15.97
C TRP A 18 15.94 5.86 15.25
N TYR A 19 15.55 6.27 14.04
CA TYR A 19 14.36 5.65 13.40
C TYR A 19 14.57 4.33 12.65
N ALA A 20 15.74 4.02 12.12
CA ALA A 20 15.94 2.76 11.41
C ALA A 20 16.48 1.69 12.37
N SER A 21 15.66 0.68 12.63
CA SER A 21 16.09 -0.46 13.43
C SER A 21 16.93 -1.42 12.59
N PRO A 22 17.79 -2.26 13.20
CA PRO A 22 18.57 -3.26 12.47
C PRO A 22 17.72 -4.17 11.59
N ILE A 23 16.47 -4.45 12.00
CA ILE A 23 15.53 -5.25 11.20
C ILE A 23 15.02 -4.49 9.96
N ASP A 24 14.86 -3.16 10.04
CA ASP A 24 14.48 -2.32 8.90
C ASP A 24 15.58 -2.31 7.84
N TRP A 25 16.84 -2.18 8.28
CA TRP A 25 18.01 -2.25 7.42
C TRP A 25 18.14 -3.62 6.74
N ALA A 26 18.04 -4.70 7.52
CA ALA A 26 18.13 -6.06 6.99
C ALA A 26 17.01 -6.34 5.97
N ALA A 27 15.80 -5.87 6.24
CA ALA A 27 14.67 -5.99 5.31
C ALA A 27 14.87 -5.17 4.04
N ALA A 28 15.39 -3.94 4.14
CA ALA A 28 15.66 -3.07 2.98
C ALA A 28 16.69 -3.68 2.03
N ASN A 29 17.65 -4.44 2.55
CA ASN A 29 18.68 -5.15 1.76
C ASN A 29 18.28 -6.58 1.37
N GLY A 30 17.10 -7.06 1.76
CA GLY A 30 16.63 -8.41 1.42
C GLY A 30 17.35 -9.52 2.20
N LEU A 31 18.02 -9.18 3.31
CA LEU A 31 18.80 -10.08 4.15
C LEU A 31 17.89 -10.90 5.07
N TYR A 32 17.13 -11.82 4.45
CA TYR A 32 16.14 -12.65 5.13
C TYR A 32 16.69 -13.38 6.36
N ASN A 33 17.89 -13.95 6.26
CA ASN A 33 18.48 -14.73 7.35
C ASN A 33 18.67 -13.85 8.59
N ILE A 34 19.14 -12.62 8.42
CA ILE A 34 19.32 -11.67 9.54
C ILE A 34 17.96 -11.28 10.11
N VAL A 35 16.97 -10.97 9.26
CA VAL A 35 15.60 -10.66 9.71
C VAL A 35 15.04 -11.81 10.54
N ARG A 36 15.23 -13.05 10.08
CA ARG A 36 14.79 -14.24 10.79
C ARG A 36 15.50 -14.38 12.14
N GLU A 37 16.82 -14.28 12.21
CA GLU A 37 17.55 -14.37 13.48
C GLU A 37 17.13 -13.26 14.45
N LEU A 38 16.94 -12.02 13.97
CA LEU A 38 16.45 -10.91 14.79
C LEU A 38 15.05 -11.18 15.36
N LEU A 39 14.15 -11.77 14.56
CA LEU A 39 12.81 -12.15 15.03
C LEU A 39 12.84 -13.30 16.04
N HIS A 40 13.85 -14.19 16.00
CA HIS A 40 14.05 -15.22 17.03
C HIS A 40 14.57 -14.60 18.34
N LEU A 41 15.39 -13.55 18.26
CA LEU A 41 15.88 -12.82 19.44
C LEU A 41 14.78 -11.97 20.09
N ASP A 42 13.98 -11.25 19.29
CA ASP A 42 12.87 -10.43 19.77
C ASP A 42 11.72 -10.41 18.75
N THR A 43 10.63 -11.07 19.10
CA THR A 43 9.42 -11.15 18.27
C THR A 43 8.71 -9.80 18.13
N ASN A 44 8.92 -8.86 19.07
CA ASN A 44 8.35 -7.51 18.98
C ASN A 44 8.94 -6.69 17.84
N LEU A 45 10.10 -7.10 17.30
CA LEU A 45 10.67 -6.48 16.10
C LEU A 45 9.77 -6.63 14.88
N LEU A 46 8.87 -7.62 14.86
CA LEU A 46 7.87 -7.75 13.80
C LEU A 46 6.96 -6.53 13.75
N ILE A 47 6.48 -6.05 14.90
CA ILE A 47 5.63 -4.85 15.00
C ILE A 47 6.34 -3.62 14.41
N LYS A 48 7.65 -3.50 14.64
CA LYS A 48 8.47 -2.43 14.04
C LYS A 48 8.56 -2.61 12.53
N LEU A 49 8.90 -3.81 12.07
CA LEU A 49 9.05 -4.13 10.64
C LEU A 49 7.76 -3.86 9.83
N THR A 50 6.60 -4.12 10.44
CA THR A 50 5.29 -4.01 9.80
C THR A 50 4.56 -2.69 10.06
N SER A 51 5.11 -1.75 10.84
CA SER A 51 4.42 -0.48 11.13
C SER A 51 4.39 0.42 9.89
N LEU A 52 3.18 0.80 9.44
CA LEU A 52 2.98 1.66 8.27
C LEU A 52 3.59 3.05 8.52
N ARG A 53 3.40 3.60 9.72
CA ARG A 53 3.96 4.91 10.10
C ARG A 53 5.47 4.94 9.98
N ARG A 54 6.14 3.83 10.36
CA ARG A 54 7.59 3.70 10.24
C ARG A 54 8.01 3.54 8.78
N ILE A 55 7.36 2.65 8.03
CA ILE A 55 7.67 2.41 6.62
C ILE A 55 7.55 3.70 5.82
N ARG A 56 6.47 4.48 5.98
CA ARG A 56 6.27 5.75 5.25
C ARG A 56 7.35 6.80 5.50
N ARG A 57 7.97 6.80 6.69
CA ARG A 57 9.12 7.67 7.00
C ARG A 57 10.40 7.15 6.40
N LEU A 58 10.61 5.83 6.41
CA LEU A 58 11.78 5.23 5.74
C LEU A 58 11.70 5.45 4.23
N GLU A 59 10.50 5.37 3.67
CA GLU A 59 10.23 5.62 2.26
C GLU A 59 10.63 7.01 1.77
N THR A 60 10.55 8.07 2.59
CA THR A 60 11.04 9.39 2.16
C THR A 60 12.54 9.38 1.96
N VAL A 61 13.28 8.62 2.77
CA VAL A 61 14.73 8.45 2.62
C VAL A 61 15.07 7.61 1.37
N TRP A 62 14.22 6.65 1.03
CA TRP A 62 14.43 5.77 -0.13
C TRP A 62 14.05 6.41 -1.47
N ASP A 63 13.05 7.29 -1.48
CA ASP A 63 12.55 7.89 -2.72
C ASP A 63 13.47 8.94 -3.33
N ASP A 64 14.23 9.64 -2.49
CA ASP A 64 15.05 10.77 -2.92
C ASP A 64 16.27 10.32 -3.75
N GLU A 65 16.66 9.04 -3.68
CA GLU A 65 17.77 8.48 -4.44
C GLU A 65 17.30 7.37 -5.40
N ALA A 66 17.41 7.61 -6.71
CA ALA A 66 17.07 6.64 -7.76
C ALA A 66 17.80 5.28 -7.65
N GLN A 67 18.82 5.19 -6.79
CA GLN A 67 19.58 3.96 -6.51
C GLN A 67 18.80 2.96 -5.64
N PHE A 68 17.71 3.38 -5.00
CA PHE A 68 16.96 2.55 -4.04
C PHE A 68 15.64 1.98 -4.57
N GLU A 69 15.43 1.96 -5.89
CA GLU A 69 14.26 1.29 -6.51
C GLU A 69 14.16 -0.20 -6.10
N ASP A 70 15.30 -0.83 -5.81
CA ASP A 70 15.37 -2.22 -5.37
C ASP A 70 14.89 -2.46 -3.93
N VAL A 71 14.78 -1.43 -3.09
CA VAL A 71 14.44 -1.60 -1.65
C VAL A 71 13.04 -2.19 -1.47
N ALA A 72 12.05 -1.72 -2.24
CA ALA A 72 10.69 -2.26 -2.20
C ALA A 72 10.68 -3.75 -2.58
N ARG A 73 11.44 -4.12 -3.62
CA ARG A 73 11.59 -5.51 -4.08
C ARG A 73 12.27 -6.38 -3.02
N CYS A 74 13.32 -5.88 -2.37
CA CYS A 74 14.02 -6.56 -1.29
C CYS A 74 13.10 -6.83 -0.10
N ARG A 75 12.30 -5.83 0.30
CA ARG A 75 11.32 -5.98 1.39
C ARG A 75 10.21 -6.96 1.04
N SER A 76 9.70 -6.93 -0.19
CA SER A 76 8.70 -7.91 -0.66
C SER A 76 9.27 -9.34 -0.64
N LYS A 77 10.52 -9.56 -1.06
CA LYS A 77 11.18 -10.87 -0.95
C LYS A 77 11.26 -11.37 0.49
N VAL A 78 11.57 -10.50 1.45
CA VAL A 78 11.59 -10.85 2.87
C VAL A 78 10.19 -11.20 3.35
N ALA A 79 9.18 -10.41 3.00
CA ALA A 79 7.78 -10.66 3.33
C ALA A 79 7.29 -12.01 2.77
N GLN A 80 7.60 -12.33 1.51
CA GLN A 80 7.26 -13.61 0.87
C GLN A 80 7.89 -14.80 1.60
N ARG A 81 9.16 -14.69 1.98
CA ARG A 81 9.87 -15.75 2.71
C ARG A 81 9.33 -15.93 4.12
N LEU A 82 9.04 -14.84 4.83
CA LEU A 82 8.42 -14.90 6.16
C LEU A 82 7.03 -15.54 6.10
N LEU A 83 6.24 -15.22 5.08
CA LEU A 83 4.94 -15.85 4.84
C LEU A 83 5.10 -17.35 4.56
N LEU A 84 6.01 -17.74 3.67
CA LEU A 84 6.29 -19.14 3.37
C LEU A 84 6.74 -19.91 4.61
N GLU A 85 7.66 -19.36 5.41
CA GLU A 85 8.13 -20.00 6.64
C GLU A 85 6.98 -20.15 7.66
N SER A 86 6.09 -19.15 7.77
CA SER A 86 4.90 -19.23 8.63
C SER A 86 3.91 -20.33 8.21
N GLU A 87 3.85 -20.65 6.92
CA GLU A 87 2.99 -21.71 6.39
C GLU A 87 3.61 -23.11 6.55
N THR A 88 4.92 -23.22 6.44
CA THR A 88 5.64 -24.50 6.59
C THR A 88 5.67 -24.99 8.03
N LYS A 89 5.67 -24.09 9.01
CA LYS A 89 5.56 -24.43 10.42
C LYS A 89 4.10 -24.81 10.68
N THR A 90 3.83 -26.12 10.65
CA THR A 90 2.55 -26.83 10.86
C THR A 90 1.69 -26.26 12.00
N GLY A 91 1.02 -25.13 11.75
CA GLY A 91 0.18 -24.46 12.71
C GLY A 91 -0.80 -23.51 12.01
N PRO A 92 -1.93 -23.17 12.66
CA PRO A 92 -2.97 -22.31 12.08
C PRO A 92 -2.57 -20.83 11.98
N ASN A 93 -1.30 -20.48 12.25
CA ASN A 93 -0.81 -19.12 12.45
C ASN A 93 -0.16 -18.57 11.17
N SER A 94 -0.94 -18.47 10.09
CA SER A 94 -0.49 -17.70 8.92
C SER A 94 -0.31 -16.23 9.32
N LEU A 95 0.69 -15.56 8.75
CA LEU A 95 0.89 -14.11 8.97
C LEU A 95 -0.36 -13.29 8.62
N ILE A 96 -1.15 -13.76 7.65
CA ILE A 96 -2.43 -13.18 7.27
C ILE A 96 -3.40 -13.25 8.45
N ARG A 97 -3.60 -14.43 9.05
CA ARG A 97 -4.49 -14.59 10.21
C ARG A 97 -4.02 -13.83 11.45
N ALA A 98 -2.73 -13.55 11.55
CA ALA A 98 -2.15 -12.72 12.60
C ALA A 98 -2.38 -11.20 12.40
N GLY A 99 -3.05 -10.78 11.32
CA GLY A 99 -3.37 -9.38 11.03
C GLY A 99 -2.26 -8.61 10.31
N TYR A 100 -1.30 -9.31 9.71
CA TYR A 100 -0.22 -8.70 8.92
C TYR A 100 -0.47 -8.75 7.41
N GLY A 101 -1.66 -9.17 6.97
CA GLY A 101 -1.99 -9.25 5.55
C GLY A 101 -1.94 -7.88 4.86
N GLY A 102 -2.38 -6.81 5.55
CA GLY A 102 -2.25 -5.44 5.04
C GLY A 102 -0.79 -5.06 4.74
N TRP A 103 0.14 -5.39 5.63
CA TRP A 103 1.57 -5.18 5.40
C TRP A 103 2.12 -5.99 4.21
N LEU A 104 1.73 -7.26 4.10
CA LEU A 104 2.12 -8.12 2.98
C LEU A 104 1.64 -7.53 1.64
N LEU A 105 0.38 -7.08 1.58
CA LEU A 105 -0.20 -6.51 0.38
C LEU A 105 0.45 -5.16 0.02
N TYR A 106 0.68 -4.29 1.01
CA TYR A 106 1.34 -2.99 0.79
C TYR A 106 2.75 -3.15 0.23
N THR A 107 3.53 -4.07 0.81
CA THR A 107 4.91 -4.33 0.37
C THR A 107 4.95 -4.99 -1.01
N ALA A 108 4.00 -5.88 -1.33
CA ALA A 108 3.84 -6.44 -2.67
C ALA A 108 3.50 -5.37 -3.72
N ALA A 109 2.54 -4.50 -3.40
CA ALA A 109 2.12 -3.41 -4.28
C ALA A 109 3.23 -2.39 -4.53
N SER A 110 3.98 -2.05 -3.49
CA SER A 110 5.16 -1.18 -3.57
C SER A 110 6.27 -1.79 -4.45
N ALA A 111 6.43 -3.11 -4.40
CA ALA A 111 7.44 -3.84 -5.17
C ALA A 111 7.05 -4.12 -6.63
N ARG A 112 5.83 -3.74 -7.05
CA ARG A 112 5.27 -4.02 -8.38
C ARG A 112 5.09 -5.53 -8.66
N ASP A 113 4.99 -6.34 -7.60
CA ASP A 113 4.89 -7.81 -7.74
C ASP A 113 3.42 -8.23 -7.89
N ILE A 114 2.94 -8.22 -9.13
CA ILE A 114 1.56 -8.59 -9.49
C ILE A 114 1.25 -10.03 -9.07
N HIS A 115 2.22 -10.95 -9.20
CA HIS A 115 2.01 -12.36 -8.87
C HIS A 115 1.80 -12.54 -7.37
N PHE A 116 2.58 -11.85 -6.55
CA PHE A 116 2.43 -11.92 -5.11
C PHE A 116 1.14 -11.24 -4.64
N VAL A 117 0.76 -10.09 -5.24
CA VAL A 117 -0.53 -9.45 -4.98
C VAL A 117 -1.69 -10.39 -5.31
N LYS A 118 -1.72 -10.99 -6.50
CA LYS A 118 -2.75 -11.98 -6.88
C LYS A 118 -2.81 -13.15 -5.90
N LYS A 119 -1.67 -13.72 -5.53
CA LYS A 119 -1.60 -14.82 -4.56
C LYS A 119 -2.21 -14.46 -3.20
N LEU A 120 -2.06 -13.21 -2.75
CA LEU A 120 -2.66 -12.73 -1.50
C LEU A 120 -4.18 -12.53 -1.66
N LEU A 121 -4.63 -11.92 -2.76
CA LEU A 121 -6.04 -11.64 -3.03
C LEU A 121 -6.85 -12.90 -3.36
N ASP A 122 -6.24 -13.90 -4.00
CA ASP A 122 -6.86 -15.21 -4.26
C ASP A 122 -7.14 -15.97 -2.95
N ARG A 123 -6.38 -15.67 -1.88
CA ARG A 123 -6.60 -16.25 -0.55
C ARG A 123 -7.65 -15.49 0.24
N ASP A 124 -7.56 -14.16 0.21
CA ASP A 124 -8.55 -13.30 0.84
C ASP A 124 -8.74 -12.01 0.01
N PRO A 125 -9.85 -11.92 -0.75
CA PRO A 125 -10.20 -10.72 -1.51
C PRO A 125 -10.41 -9.48 -0.63
N LEU A 126 -10.80 -9.66 0.64
CA LEU A 126 -11.10 -8.55 1.55
C LEU A 126 -9.84 -7.86 2.07
N LEU A 127 -8.66 -8.46 1.83
CA LEU A 127 -7.39 -7.88 2.22
C LEU A 127 -7.12 -6.51 1.59
N VAL A 128 -7.77 -6.19 0.47
CA VAL A 128 -7.73 -4.86 -0.16
C VAL A 128 -8.24 -3.76 0.76
N PHE A 129 -9.23 -4.05 1.62
CA PHE A 129 -9.72 -3.09 2.61
C PHE A 129 -8.71 -2.83 3.73
N GLY A 130 -7.74 -3.74 3.85
CA GLY A 130 -6.60 -3.64 4.75
C GLY A 130 -6.83 -4.29 6.10
N GLU A 131 -5.72 -4.55 6.80
CA GLU A 131 -5.68 -5.07 8.16
C GLU A 131 -4.75 -4.21 9.02
N GLY A 132 -5.15 -3.95 10.28
CA GLY A 132 -4.35 -3.19 11.23
C GLY A 132 -4.19 -1.71 10.86
N GLU A 133 -2.96 -1.25 10.67
CA GLU A 133 -2.64 0.15 10.32
C GLU A 133 -2.86 0.48 8.84
N TYR A 134 -3.09 -0.53 8.01
CA TYR A 134 -3.17 -0.40 6.57
C TYR A 134 -4.62 -0.39 6.11
N GLY A 135 -4.99 0.57 5.27
CA GLY A 135 -6.28 0.62 4.59
C GLY A 135 -6.17 0.63 3.07
N VAL A 136 -7.32 0.57 2.40
CA VAL A 136 -7.41 0.58 0.92
C VAL A 136 -6.68 1.76 0.28
N THR A 137 -6.76 2.94 0.89
CA THR A 137 -6.07 4.15 0.39
C THR A 137 -4.56 3.98 0.44
N ASP A 138 -4.03 3.24 1.43
CA ASP A 138 -2.61 2.97 1.55
C ASP A 138 -2.14 1.96 0.50
N MET A 139 -2.95 0.95 0.19
CA MET A 139 -2.68 -0.02 -0.89
C MET A 139 -2.64 0.67 -2.26
N LEU A 140 -3.67 1.48 -2.55
CA LEU A 140 -3.77 2.24 -3.78
C LEU A 140 -2.60 3.23 -3.89
N TYR A 141 -2.25 3.90 -2.79
CA TYR A 141 -1.08 4.79 -2.74
C TYR A 141 0.22 4.04 -3.08
N ALA A 142 0.45 2.87 -2.48
CA ALA A 142 1.63 2.05 -2.73
C ALA A 142 1.74 1.65 -4.21
N ALA A 143 0.63 1.25 -4.83
CA ALA A 143 0.57 0.89 -6.24
C ALA A 143 0.78 2.09 -7.18
N SER A 144 0.18 3.25 -6.86
CA SER A 144 0.40 4.47 -7.63
C SER A 144 1.85 4.92 -7.56
N ARG A 145 2.41 4.96 -6.36
CA ARG A 145 3.81 5.33 -6.09
C ARG A 145 4.80 4.45 -6.85
N SER A 146 4.52 3.15 -6.96
CA SER A 146 5.40 2.21 -7.67
C SER A 146 5.31 2.34 -9.20
N LYS A 147 4.51 3.30 -9.71
CA LYS A 147 4.28 3.57 -11.13
C LYS A 147 3.81 2.33 -11.90
N ASN A 148 3.08 1.42 -11.24
CA ASN A 148 2.51 0.23 -11.87
C ASN A 148 0.98 0.32 -11.90
N SER A 149 0.44 0.74 -13.05
CA SER A 149 -1.00 0.84 -13.30
C SER A 149 -1.71 -0.50 -13.25
N GLU A 150 -1.05 -1.61 -13.58
CA GLU A 150 -1.66 -2.94 -13.55
C GLU A 150 -1.97 -3.39 -12.11
N VAL A 151 -1.02 -3.21 -11.19
CA VAL A 151 -1.23 -3.50 -9.76
C VAL A 151 -2.33 -2.59 -9.21
N PHE A 152 -2.33 -1.32 -9.59
CA PHE A 152 -3.35 -0.38 -9.15
C PHE A 152 -4.74 -0.79 -9.62
N ARG A 153 -4.90 -1.10 -10.91
CA ARG A 153 -6.19 -1.56 -11.47
C ARG A 153 -6.65 -2.83 -10.79
N LEU A 154 -5.77 -3.80 -10.58
CA LEU A 154 -6.11 -5.02 -9.85
C LEU A 154 -6.64 -4.71 -8.44
N LEU A 155 -5.93 -3.91 -7.65
CA LEU A 155 -6.38 -3.54 -6.30
C LEU A 155 -7.69 -2.76 -6.33
N PHE A 156 -7.85 -1.85 -7.30
CA PHE A 156 -9.06 -1.06 -7.44
C PHE A 156 -10.27 -1.90 -7.86
N ASP A 157 -10.10 -2.84 -8.78
CA ASP A 157 -11.14 -3.78 -9.21
C ASP A 157 -11.62 -4.65 -8.04
N PHE A 158 -10.69 -5.14 -7.22
CA PHE A 158 -11.03 -5.88 -5.99
C PHE A 158 -11.69 -4.97 -4.93
N ALA A 159 -11.33 -3.69 -4.84
CA ALA A 159 -11.98 -2.73 -3.95
C ALA A 159 -13.43 -2.44 -4.38
N LEU A 160 -13.71 -2.51 -5.68
CA LEU A 160 -15.06 -2.36 -6.25
C LEU A 160 -15.85 -3.68 -6.28
N PHE A 161 -15.19 -4.83 -6.08
CA PHE A 161 -15.81 -6.15 -6.15
C PHE A 161 -17.01 -6.34 -5.19
N PRO A 162 -17.00 -5.82 -3.94
CA PRO A 162 -18.17 -5.89 -3.06
C PRO A 162 -19.42 -5.16 -3.59
N CYS A 163 -19.26 -4.21 -4.52
CA CYS A 163 -20.40 -3.56 -5.18
C CYS A 163 -21.15 -4.50 -6.13
N SER A 164 -20.48 -5.52 -6.66
CA SER A 164 -21.02 -6.41 -7.69
C SER A 164 -21.88 -7.54 -7.11
N ILE A 165 -21.76 -7.83 -5.80
CA ILE A 165 -22.50 -8.91 -5.14
C ILE A 165 -23.83 -8.41 -4.54
N GLY A 166 -23.95 -7.12 -4.20
CA GLY A 166 -25.17 -6.52 -3.64
C GLY A 166 -26.32 -6.29 -4.62
N GLY A 167 -26.27 -6.88 -5.82
CA GLY A 167 -27.20 -6.62 -6.93
C GLY A 167 -27.91 -7.87 -7.47
N GLY A 168 -28.06 -8.93 -6.66
CA GLY A 168 -28.78 -10.15 -7.03
C GLY A 168 -29.91 -10.47 -6.06
N ASP A 169 -31.15 -10.31 -6.53
CA ASP A 169 -32.41 -10.90 -6.06
C ASP A 169 -32.97 -10.50 -4.68
N ALA A 170 -33.78 -9.44 -4.66
CA ALA A 170 -34.95 -9.31 -3.79
C ALA A 170 -36.09 -8.58 -4.52
N ASP A 171 -37.10 -9.33 -4.99
CA ASP A 171 -38.34 -8.84 -5.60
C ASP A 171 -39.23 -8.15 -4.55
N LYS A 172 -39.85 -7.03 -4.97
CA LYS A 172 -41.05 -6.34 -4.44
C LYS A 172 -41.22 -6.08 -2.94
N GLY A 173 -41.27 -4.78 -2.60
CA GLY A 173 -42.09 -4.28 -1.49
C GLY A 173 -41.59 -2.99 -0.85
N GLU A 174 -42.22 -1.89 -1.23
CA GLU A 174 -42.44 -0.68 -0.41
C GLU A 174 -41.31 0.34 -0.22
N GLN A 175 -41.72 1.62 -0.26
CA GLN A 175 -40.91 2.84 -0.26
C GLN A 175 -39.90 2.93 0.90
N GLY A 176 -38.63 3.19 0.56
CA GLY A 176 -37.67 3.89 1.44
C GLY A 176 -36.28 3.25 1.51
N GLY A 177 -35.31 3.81 0.76
CA GLY A 177 -33.88 3.54 0.97
C GLY A 177 -33.07 3.22 -0.29
N GLY A 178 -33.06 4.11 -1.28
CA GLY A 178 -32.10 4.05 -2.37
C GLY A 178 -30.69 4.43 -1.92
N ASP A 179 -29.68 4.04 -2.71
CA ASP A 179 -28.38 4.73 -2.82
C ASP A 179 -27.15 4.24 -2.02
N GLY A 180 -27.17 3.03 -1.44
CA GLY A 180 -25.97 2.49 -0.75
C GLY A 180 -24.79 2.15 -1.68
N SER A 181 -25.06 1.59 -2.86
CA SER A 181 -24.03 1.10 -3.79
C SER A 181 -23.35 2.22 -4.59
N SER A 182 -24.08 3.28 -4.93
CA SER A 182 -23.52 4.43 -5.66
C SER A 182 -22.60 5.27 -4.77
N GLY A 183 -23.01 5.47 -3.50
CA GLY A 183 -22.22 6.19 -2.50
C GLY A 183 -20.88 5.52 -2.22
N PHE A 184 -20.87 4.20 -2.03
CA PHE A 184 -19.62 3.45 -1.81
C PHE A 184 -18.69 3.50 -3.03
N LYS A 185 -19.22 3.33 -4.25
CA LYS A 185 -18.40 3.43 -5.48
C LYS A 185 -17.78 4.83 -5.61
N SER A 186 -18.55 5.87 -5.31
CA SER A 186 -18.07 7.26 -5.30
C SER A 186 -16.99 7.47 -4.24
N GLU A 187 -17.17 6.93 -3.03
CA GLU A 187 -16.16 6.96 -1.96
C GLU A 187 -14.87 6.26 -2.39
N MET A 188 -14.98 5.07 -2.98
CA MET A 188 -13.81 4.30 -3.41
C MET A 188 -13.07 5.01 -4.55
N MET A 189 -13.82 5.59 -5.50
CA MET A 189 -13.25 6.43 -6.55
C MET A 189 -12.51 7.63 -5.95
N ASN A 190 -13.11 8.32 -4.97
CA ASN A 190 -12.50 9.46 -4.28
C ASN A 190 -11.18 9.06 -3.60
N ARG A 191 -11.17 7.95 -2.86
CA ARG A 191 -9.94 7.38 -2.27
C ARG A 191 -8.87 7.06 -3.33
N ALA A 192 -9.27 6.49 -4.46
CA ALA A 192 -8.38 6.12 -5.54
C ALA A 192 -7.71 7.33 -6.20
N VAL A 193 -8.47 8.39 -6.51
CA VAL A 193 -7.90 9.60 -7.11
C VAL A 193 -6.97 10.35 -6.13
N HIS A 194 -7.31 10.39 -4.84
CA HIS A 194 -6.43 10.97 -3.82
C HIS A 194 -5.14 10.18 -3.64
N ALA A 195 -5.23 8.85 -3.63
CA ALA A 195 -4.08 7.96 -3.56
C ALA A 195 -3.16 8.13 -4.78
N ALA A 196 -3.74 8.20 -5.98
CA ALA A 196 -3.01 8.41 -7.22
C ALA A 196 -2.34 9.79 -7.30
N ALA A 197 -3.02 10.85 -6.85
CA ALA A 197 -2.45 12.20 -6.76
C ALA A 197 -1.27 12.24 -5.79
N ARG A 198 -1.43 11.63 -4.61
CA ARG A 198 -0.37 11.53 -3.61
C ARG A 198 0.82 10.70 -4.10
N GLY A 199 0.54 9.63 -4.84
CA GLY A 199 1.55 8.74 -5.41
C GLY A 199 2.28 9.31 -6.63
N GLY A 200 1.80 10.41 -7.22
CA GLY A 200 2.45 11.04 -8.36
C GLY A 200 2.19 10.35 -9.71
N ASN A 201 1.18 9.48 -9.81
CA ASN A 201 0.94 8.72 -11.03
C ASN A 201 -0.12 9.39 -11.91
N VAL A 202 0.35 10.19 -12.87
CA VAL A 202 -0.50 10.96 -13.80
C VAL A 202 -1.28 10.04 -14.75
N GLU A 203 -0.72 8.89 -15.15
CA GLU A 203 -1.39 7.92 -16.03
C GLU A 203 -2.64 7.35 -15.36
N ILE A 204 -2.49 6.84 -14.13
CA ILE A 204 -3.61 6.32 -13.34
C ILE A 204 -4.67 7.41 -13.11
N LEU A 205 -4.25 8.64 -12.81
CA LEU A 205 -5.19 9.74 -12.61
C LEU A 205 -5.97 10.09 -13.87
N ARG A 206 -5.30 10.09 -15.03
CA ARG A 206 -5.96 10.31 -16.31
C ARG A 206 -6.95 9.19 -16.62
N GLU A 207 -6.59 7.95 -16.33
CA GLU A 207 -7.49 6.80 -16.48
C GLU A 207 -8.72 6.91 -15.57
N LEU A 208 -8.55 7.32 -14.31
CA LEU A 208 -9.65 7.45 -13.34
C LEU A 208 -10.56 8.66 -13.62
N LEU A 209 -9.98 9.79 -14.04
CA LEU A 209 -10.70 11.04 -14.28
C LEU A 209 -11.24 11.15 -15.71
N GLY A 210 -10.69 10.42 -16.68
CA GLY A 210 -11.00 10.62 -18.10
C GLY A 210 -10.68 12.05 -18.58
N GLU A 211 -11.23 12.44 -19.74
CA GLU A 211 -10.89 13.72 -20.38
C GLU A 211 -11.64 14.94 -19.80
N CYS A 212 -12.71 14.76 -19.02
CA CYS A 212 -13.66 15.84 -18.68
C CYS A 212 -14.13 15.86 -17.20
N SER A 213 -13.41 15.24 -16.27
CA SER A 213 -13.84 15.27 -14.86
C SER A 213 -13.47 16.58 -14.17
N ASN A 214 -14.46 17.24 -13.56
CA ASN A 214 -14.23 18.36 -12.66
C ASN A 214 -13.45 17.89 -11.43
N VAL A 215 -12.13 18.06 -11.45
CA VAL A 215 -11.19 17.70 -10.38
C VAL A 215 -11.61 18.24 -9.00
N LEU A 216 -12.33 19.37 -8.99
CA LEU A 216 -12.85 20.02 -7.78
C LEU A 216 -13.95 19.24 -7.06
N MET A 217 -14.56 18.24 -7.72
CA MET A 217 -15.59 17.39 -7.12
C MET A 217 -15.00 16.35 -6.15
N TYR A 218 -13.70 16.07 -6.25
CA TYR A 218 -13.03 15.12 -5.37
C TYR A 218 -12.48 15.85 -4.16
N ARG A 219 -13.14 15.61 -3.03
CA ARG A 219 -12.71 16.08 -1.71
C ARG A 219 -12.74 14.93 -0.72
N ASP A 220 -11.66 14.77 0.03
CA ASP A 220 -11.60 13.77 1.08
C ASP A 220 -12.53 14.14 2.26
N LEU A 221 -12.58 13.28 3.28
CA LEU A 221 -13.39 13.49 4.48
C LEU A 221 -13.01 14.76 5.27
N GLN A 222 -11.79 15.28 5.06
CA GLN A 222 -11.32 16.53 5.65
C GLN A 222 -11.53 17.75 4.74
N GLY A 223 -12.10 17.56 3.55
CA GLY A 223 -12.29 18.61 2.56
C GLY A 223 -11.04 18.93 1.73
N SER A 224 -9.98 18.16 1.85
CA SER A 224 -8.76 18.33 1.06
C SER A 224 -9.03 18.01 -0.40
N THR A 225 -8.43 18.78 -1.29
CA THR A 225 -8.48 18.54 -2.75
C THR A 225 -7.35 17.61 -3.21
N LEU A 226 -7.40 17.17 -4.47
CA LEU A 226 -6.30 16.39 -5.07
C LEU A 226 -4.96 17.14 -5.00
N LEU A 227 -4.96 18.46 -5.17
CA LEU A 227 -3.75 19.28 -5.09
C LEU A 227 -3.11 19.24 -3.70
N HIS A 228 -3.91 19.23 -2.62
CA HIS A 228 -3.38 19.04 -1.27
C HIS A 228 -2.67 17.69 -1.14
N SER A 229 -3.25 16.64 -1.75
CA SER A 229 -2.69 15.28 -1.71
C SER A 229 -1.38 15.17 -2.50
N ALA A 230 -1.32 15.76 -3.70
CA ALA A 230 -0.11 15.84 -4.52
C ALA A 230 0.99 16.67 -3.83
N SER A 231 0.64 17.82 -3.26
CA SER A 231 1.57 18.70 -2.56
C SER A 231 2.19 18.05 -1.33
N GLY A 232 1.45 17.19 -0.62
CA GLY A 232 1.94 16.47 0.56
C GLY A 232 3.12 15.51 0.30
N ARG A 233 3.42 15.19 -0.96
CA ARG A 233 4.60 14.39 -1.38
C ARG A 233 5.49 15.15 -2.37
N GLY A 234 5.25 16.44 -2.59
CA GLY A 234 6.06 17.26 -3.52
C GLY A 234 5.94 16.84 -4.98
N GLN A 235 4.77 16.34 -5.41
CA GLN A 235 4.57 15.88 -6.79
C GLN A 235 4.47 17.10 -7.74
N VAL A 236 5.60 17.46 -8.37
CA VAL A 236 5.72 18.68 -9.18
C VAL A 236 5.04 18.55 -10.56
N GLU A 237 4.92 17.33 -11.09
CA GLU A 237 4.28 17.07 -12.39
C GLU A 237 2.78 17.46 -12.42
N PHE A 238 2.15 17.64 -11.26
CA PHE A 238 0.77 18.15 -11.16
C PHE A 238 0.63 19.67 -11.37
N ASN A 239 1.72 20.43 -11.27
CA ASN A 239 1.69 21.89 -11.36
C ASN A 239 1.87 22.44 -12.79
N SER A 240 2.12 21.59 -13.77
CA SER A 240 2.42 22.01 -15.15
C SER A 240 1.30 21.76 -16.16
N ALA A 241 0.03 21.67 -15.71
CA ALA A 241 -1.14 21.60 -16.60
C ALA A 241 -1.94 22.90 -16.55
#